data_AF-A0A2V9CFA2-F1
#
_entry.id   AF-A0A2V9CFA2-F1
#
_cell.length_a   1.000
_cell.length_b   1.000
_cell.length_c   1.000
_cell.angle_alpha   90.00
_cell.angle_beta   90.00
_cell.angle_gamma   90.00
#
_symmetry.space_group_name_H-M   'P 1'
#
loop_
_entity.id
_entity.type
_entity.pdbx_description
1 polymer ?
#
loop_
_entity_poly.entity_id
_entity_poly.type
_entity_poly.pdbx_seq_one_letter_code
_entity_poly.pdbx_strand_id
1 'polypeptide(L)'
;MLARLRKFASDHFEDGTVRVMYFTTTIDSFVVCAALVTIAVSYLRDSITPSWFPLILGSAIVYTAFKIADFYPTFILFSPLFAIFLTRVSGFSFGSLGRLFLLNFGFAAVVQLIFQDTPHMVASRDVSVPVRMFLNSFLTLAPTTLMPFLSKMAEAHAVAPEGAITVYRALTNPAFASIITGAPPSVHGVSNNNFGQSIRVDGLPDLVSARLYGSIHVRHFSKPHWRVRWFSLVSLGAERTEEVVFNTLKEDVLNEPDTRLFIVDISETDFIGHSYGTYSRQYLHAGDKADKLIENFCGWLKDRGLYDDFTIIISSDHGMFISDHSYLLSAQEIYTPLIFFGSKIAPHSRILGKVSIMDINANVSYILGVPYNRHSA
;
A
#
# COMPACT_ATOMS: atom_id res chain seq x y z
N MET A 1 -4.91 5.93 30.43
CA MET A 1 -4.15 6.43 29.26
C MET A 1 -4.78 6.01 27.94
N LEU A 2 -4.96 4.70 27.69
CA LEU A 2 -5.60 4.14 26.49
C LEU A 2 -7.02 4.69 26.16
N ALA A 3 -7.86 4.93 27.17
CA ALA A 3 -9.19 5.51 26.95
C ALA A 3 -9.19 6.98 26.50
N ARG A 4 -8.16 7.76 26.89
CA ARG A 4 -7.96 9.13 26.40
C ARG A 4 -7.35 9.15 24.99
N LEU A 5 -6.50 8.16 24.68
CA LEU A 5 -5.91 7.96 23.34
C LEU A 5 -6.97 7.58 22.29
N ARG A 6 -7.96 6.74 22.65
CA ARG A 6 -9.14 6.47 21.79
C ARG A 6 -9.95 7.70 21.40
N LYS A 7 -10.00 8.71 22.28
CA LYS A 7 -10.69 9.97 22.01
C LYS A 7 -9.88 10.89 21.07
N PHE A 8 -8.57 10.65 20.97
CA PHE A 8 -7.63 11.34 20.11
C PHE A 8 -7.60 10.74 18.69
N ALA A 9 -7.77 9.42 18.57
CA ALA A 9 -7.86 8.70 17.30
C ALA A 9 -9.32 8.62 16.78
N SER A 10 -9.92 9.77 16.49
CA SER A 10 -11.20 9.86 15.77
C SER A 10 -11.00 9.63 14.27
N ASP A 11 -12.08 9.36 13.51
CA ASP A 11 -12.04 9.27 12.04
C ASP A 11 -11.38 10.52 11.40
N HIS A 12 -11.53 11.70 12.01
CA HIS A 12 -10.87 12.94 11.58
C HIS A 12 -9.37 12.96 11.88
N PHE A 13 -8.94 12.36 12.98
CA PHE A 13 -7.51 12.21 13.27
C PHE A 13 -6.87 11.17 12.36
N GLU A 14 -7.55 10.07 12.07
CA GLU A 14 -7.12 9.06 11.08
C GLU A 14 -6.95 9.72 9.71
N ASP A 15 -7.96 10.46 9.23
CA ASP A 15 -7.90 11.24 7.99
C ASP A 15 -6.74 12.27 8.00
N GLY A 16 -6.59 13.04 9.08
CA GLY A 16 -5.48 13.99 9.24
C GLY A 16 -4.10 13.33 9.26
N THR A 17 -4.00 12.16 9.88
CA THR A 17 -2.76 11.40 10.02
C THR A 17 -2.33 10.79 8.70
N VAL A 18 -3.26 10.20 7.96
CA VAL A 18 -3.04 9.70 6.59
C VAL A 18 -2.58 10.85 5.68
N ARG A 19 -3.21 12.03 5.78
CA ARG A 19 -2.80 13.23 5.01
C ARG A 19 -1.38 13.69 5.34
N VAL A 20 -1.05 13.78 6.62
CA VAL A 20 0.30 14.19 7.07
C VAL A 20 1.31 13.14 6.64
N MET A 21 1.03 11.86 6.84
CA MET A 21 1.88 10.74 6.41
C MET A 21 2.19 10.84 4.91
N TYR A 22 1.18 10.79 4.02
CA TYR A 22 1.41 10.90 2.58
C TYR A 22 2.13 12.20 2.16
N PHE A 23 1.86 13.32 2.84
CA PHE A 23 2.57 14.59 2.57
C PHE A 23 4.01 14.59 3.08
N THR A 24 4.39 13.79 4.07
CA THR A 24 5.71 13.88 4.72
C THR A 24 6.60 12.66 4.49
N THR A 25 6.03 11.54 4.05
CA THR A 25 6.76 10.32 3.70
C THR A 25 7.07 10.24 2.20
N THR A 26 6.37 11.00 1.36
CA THR A 26 6.73 11.12 -0.06
C THR A 26 7.98 11.97 -0.23
N ILE A 27 9.01 11.40 -0.88
CA ILE A 27 10.29 12.07 -1.19
C ILE A 27 10.06 13.48 -1.78
N ASP A 28 9.04 13.62 -2.62
CA ASP A 28 8.72 14.85 -3.33
C ASP A 28 8.34 16.01 -2.41
N SER A 29 7.62 15.71 -1.34
CA SER A 29 7.11 16.72 -0.41
C SER A 29 8.10 16.92 0.75
N PHE A 30 8.72 15.85 1.25
CA PHE A 30 9.71 15.92 2.32
C PHE A 30 10.96 16.71 1.89
N VAL A 31 11.52 16.42 0.71
CA VAL A 31 12.73 17.12 0.23
C VAL A 31 12.47 18.60 0.03
N VAL A 32 11.31 18.97 -0.50
CA VAL A 32 10.92 20.38 -0.69
C VAL A 32 10.76 21.07 0.66
N CYS A 33 10.03 20.49 1.60
CA CYS A 33 9.88 21.04 2.94
C CYS A 33 11.21 21.16 3.68
N ALA A 34 12.05 20.12 3.63
CA ALA A 34 13.38 20.10 4.23
C ALA A 34 14.31 21.16 3.62
N ALA A 35 14.26 21.34 2.30
CA ALA A 35 15.01 22.39 1.60
C ALA A 35 14.54 23.79 2.01
N LEU A 36 13.23 24.03 2.06
CA LEU A 36 12.66 25.32 2.47
C LEU A 36 12.98 25.66 3.93
N VAL A 37 12.87 24.69 4.84
CA VAL A 37 13.25 24.84 6.26
C VAL A 37 14.74 25.11 6.37
N THR A 38 15.56 24.40 5.60
CA THR A 38 17.01 24.59 5.58
C THR A 38 17.36 26.00 5.12
N ILE A 39 16.75 26.50 4.05
CA ILE A 39 16.93 27.86 3.54
C ILE A 39 16.49 28.89 4.59
N ALA A 40 15.30 28.73 5.18
CA ALA A 40 14.76 29.66 6.15
C ALA A 40 15.62 29.75 7.42
N VAL A 41 16.02 28.61 7.99
CA VAL A 41 16.87 28.56 9.20
C VAL A 41 18.26 29.14 8.91
N SER A 42 18.82 28.87 7.73
CA SER A 42 20.13 29.38 7.32
C SER A 42 20.14 30.91 7.18
N TYR A 43 19.07 31.47 6.61
CA TYR A 43 18.89 32.91 6.48
C TYR A 43 18.67 33.59 7.84
N LEU A 44 17.81 33.01 8.69
CA LEU A 44 17.43 33.61 9.97
C LEU A 44 18.51 33.54 11.05
N ARG A 45 19.36 32.51 11.05
CA ARG A 45 20.29 32.23 12.15
C ARG A 45 21.75 32.55 11.82
N ASP A 46 22.20 32.14 10.65
CA ASP A 46 23.61 32.22 10.27
C ASP A 46 23.87 33.41 9.33
N SER A 47 22.82 34.17 8.95
CA SER A 47 22.88 35.30 7.99
C SER A 47 23.54 34.91 6.66
N ILE A 48 23.49 33.62 6.31
CA ILE A 48 24.09 33.09 5.09
C ILE A 48 23.16 33.46 3.94
N THR A 49 23.69 34.17 2.94
CA THR A 49 23.04 34.39 1.66
C THR A 49 23.62 33.40 0.64
N PRO A 50 23.04 32.20 0.50
CA PRO A 50 23.60 31.20 -0.40
C PRO A 50 23.53 31.69 -1.85
N SER A 51 24.52 31.31 -2.65
CA SER A 51 24.40 31.45 -4.09
C SER A 51 23.27 30.52 -4.57
N TRP A 52 22.18 31.13 -5.04
CA TRP A 52 20.94 30.42 -5.35
C TRP A 52 21.10 29.41 -6.49
N PHE A 53 21.81 29.78 -7.55
CA PHE A 53 21.96 28.92 -8.73
C PHE A 53 22.68 27.60 -8.41
N PRO A 54 23.87 27.59 -7.76
CA PRO A 54 24.53 26.36 -7.38
C PRO A 54 23.78 25.56 -6.29
N LEU A 55 23.07 26.22 -5.38
CA LEU A 55 22.26 25.55 -4.36
C LEU A 55 21.10 24.78 -5.00
N ILE A 56 20.38 25.42 -5.94
CA ILE A 56 19.28 24.81 -6.68
C ILE A 56 19.82 23.68 -7.55
N LEU A 57 20.92 23.90 -8.28
CA LEU A 57 21.52 22.88 -9.14
C LEU A 57 22.01 21.67 -8.34
N GLY A 58 22.71 21.88 -7.22
CA GLY A 58 23.18 20.80 -6.36
C GLY A 58 22.04 20.02 -5.72
N SER A 59 21.01 20.73 -5.23
CA SER A 59 19.80 20.11 -4.71
C SER A 59 19.05 19.32 -5.78
N ALA A 60 18.98 19.82 -7.01
CA ALA A 60 18.37 19.14 -8.15
C ALA A 60 19.15 17.90 -8.57
N ILE A 61 20.49 17.95 -8.57
CA ILE A 61 21.35 16.79 -8.85
C ILE A 61 21.17 15.73 -7.78
N VAL A 62 21.12 16.11 -6.50
CA VAL A 62 20.93 15.18 -5.38
C VAL A 62 19.52 14.60 -5.37
N TYR A 63 18.50 15.42 -5.62
CA TYR A 63 17.12 14.96 -5.81
C TYR A 63 17.01 14.00 -7.00
N THR A 64 17.65 14.32 -8.12
CA THR A 64 17.70 13.47 -9.31
C THR A 64 18.48 12.18 -9.02
N ALA A 65 19.59 12.25 -8.29
CA ALA A 65 20.34 11.09 -7.84
C ALA A 65 19.52 10.22 -6.89
N PHE A 66 18.69 10.78 -6.00
CA PHE A 66 17.75 10.00 -5.20
C PHE A 66 16.64 9.37 -6.04
N LYS A 67 16.10 10.10 -7.03
CA LYS A 67 15.14 9.57 -7.99
C LYS A 67 15.72 8.48 -8.90
N ILE A 68 17.03 8.53 -9.18
CA ILE A 68 17.74 7.54 -10.01
C ILE A 68 18.26 6.35 -9.18
N ALA A 69 18.78 6.61 -7.97
CA ALA A 69 19.40 5.61 -7.11
C ALA A 69 18.39 4.77 -6.33
N ASP A 70 17.16 5.25 -6.19
CA ASP A 70 15.99 4.45 -5.83
C ASP A 70 16.16 3.56 -4.58
N PHE A 71 16.92 4.03 -3.58
CA PHE A 71 17.21 3.29 -2.34
C PHE A 71 17.40 4.26 -1.16
N TYR A 72 16.59 4.12 -0.09
CA TYR A 72 16.66 4.93 1.14
C TYR A 72 18.02 5.01 1.88
N PRO A 73 18.92 3.99 1.85
CA PRO A 73 20.26 4.10 2.42
C PRO A 73 21.30 4.81 1.52
N THR A 74 21.02 5.06 0.23
CA THR A 74 21.98 5.79 -0.62
C THR A 74 22.08 7.26 -0.24
N PHE A 75 21.00 7.85 0.33
CA PHE A 75 21.05 9.16 0.97
C PHE A 75 22.18 9.22 2.00
N ILE A 76 22.41 8.17 2.80
CA ILE A 76 23.50 8.13 3.79
C ILE A 76 24.87 8.17 3.10
N LEU A 77 25.02 7.52 1.93
CA LEU A 77 26.25 7.52 1.14
C LEU A 77 26.51 8.87 0.45
N PHE A 78 25.46 9.53 -0.04
CA PHE A 78 25.58 10.81 -0.75
C PHE A 78 25.50 12.04 0.18
N SER A 79 24.99 11.91 1.40
CA SER A 79 24.90 12.99 2.38
C SER A 79 26.26 13.62 2.70
N PRO A 80 27.36 12.86 2.91
CA PRO A 80 28.68 13.43 3.10
C PRO A 80 29.18 14.21 1.88
N LEU A 81 28.95 13.69 0.66
CA LEU A 81 29.37 14.33 -0.58
C LEU A 81 28.57 15.63 -0.84
N PHE A 82 27.27 15.60 -0.57
CA PHE A 82 26.42 16.78 -0.66
C PHE A 82 26.76 17.82 0.41
N ALA A 83 27.09 17.38 1.64
CA ALA A 83 27.57 18.27 2.68
C ALA A 83 28.87 18.96 2.25
N ILE A 84 29.84 18.22 1.70
CA ILE A 84 31.07 18.79 1.14
C ILE A 84 30.74 19.82 0.05
N PHE A 85 29.84 19.50 -0.89
CA PHE A 85 29.39 20.43 -1.92
C PHE A 85 28.82 21.73 -1.31
N LEU A 86 27.87 21.61 -0.37
CA LEU A 86 27.24 22.76 0.28
C LEU A 86 28.24 23.63 1.07
N THR A 87 29.24 23.02 1.72
CA THR A 87 30.28 23.82 2.40
C THR A 87 31.11 24.66 1.44
N ARG A 88 31.36 24.15 0.23
CA ARG A 88 32.21 24.80 -0.77
C ARG A 88 31.48 25.88 -1.56
N VAL A 89 30.18 25.67 -1.77
CA VAL A 89 29.40 26.43 -2.76
C VAL A 89 28.49 27.48 -2.11
N SER A 90 28.00 27.20 -0.91
CA SER A 90 27.05 28.05 -0.19
C SER A 90 27.61 28.65 1.10
N GLY A 91 28.86 28.34 1.45
CA GLY A 91 29.53 28.91 2.63
C GLY A 91 29.08 28.30 3.96
N PHE A 92 28.37 27.17 3.95
CA PHE A 92 28.00 26.48 5.18
C PHE A 92 29.21 25.89 5.89
N SER A 93 29.25 26.01 7.23
CA SER A 93 30.18 25.22 8.03
C SER A 93 29.66 23.78 8.19
N PHE A 94 30.56 22.80 8.36
CA PHE A 94 30.17 21.42 8.70
C PHE A 94 29.31 21.36 9.96
N GLY A 95 29.56 22.25 10.94
CA GLY A 95 28.72 22.35 12.14
C GLY A 95 27.30 22.83 11.84
N SER A 96 27.12 23.79 10.93
CA SER A 96 25.79 24.24 10.49
C SER A 96 25.05 23.14 9.74
N LEU A 97 25.74 22.42 8.85
CA LEU A 97 25.15 21.28 8.11
C LEU A 97 24.76 20.13 9.04
N GLY A 98 25.59 19.79 10.04
CA GLY A 98 25.26 18.76 11.03
C GLY A 98 24.02 19.11 11.85
N ARG A 99 23.86 20.39 12.25
CA ARG A 99 22.66 20.86 12.94
C ARG A 99 21.41 20.80 12.05
N LEU A 100 21.53 21.19 10.78
CA LEU A 100 20.43 21.12 9.81
C LEU A 100 20.02 19.67 9.53
N PHE A 101 20.99 18.77 9.41
CA PHE A 101 20.73 17.34 9.29
C PHE A 101 19.94 16.83 10.50
N LEU A 102 20.40 17.13 11.72
CA LEU A 102 19.71 16.72 12.95
C LEU A 102 18.30 17.31 13.06
N LEU A 103 18.09 18.54 12.59
CA LEU A 103 16.76 19.18 12.58
C LEU A 103 15.80 18.46 11.62
N ASN A 104 16.25 18.20 10.39
CA ASN A 104 15.43 17.52 9.38
C ASN A 104 15.20 16.05 9.74
N PHE A 105 16.22 15.36 10.27
CA PHE A 105 16.10 14.00 10.79
C PHE A 105 15.15 13.95 11.98
N GLY A 106 15.25 14.89 12.92
CA GLY A 106 14.34 14.99 14.05
C GLY A 106 12.90 15.25 13.61
N PHE A 107 12.69 16.12 12.62
CA PHE A 107 11.37 16.34 12.03
C PHE A 107 10.80 15.07 11.39
N ALA A 108 11.57 14.38 10.56
CA ALA A 108 11.18 13.09 9.97
C ALA A 108 10.85 12.05 11.04
N ALA A 109 11.70 11.92 12.07
CA ALA A 109 11.49 10.97 13.16
C ALA A 109 10.23 11.31 13.97
N VAL A 110 9.95 12.59 14.23
CA VAL A 110 8.72 13.04 14.89
C VAL A 110 7.50 12.72 14.03
N VAL A 111 7.58 13.00 12.73
CA VAL A 111 6.53 12.68 11.78
C VAL A 111 6.22 11.18 11.81
N GLN A 112 7.26 10.35 11.71
CA GLN A 112 7.15 8.90 11.69
C GLN A 112 6.57 8.38 13.03
N LEU A 113 7.14 8.79 14.16
CA LEU A 113 6.70 8.32 15.48
C LEU A 113 5.29 8.81 15.87
N ILE A 114 4.92 10.05 15.50
CA ILE A 114 3.65 10.68 15.94
C ILE A 114 2.53 10.47 14.94
N PHE A 115 2.79 10.60 13.63
CA PHE A 115 1.73 10.49 12.64
C PHE A 115 1.72 9.09 12.05
N GLN A 116 2.84 8.56 11.60
CA GLN A 116 2.83 7.23 10.97
C GLN A 116 2.57 6.10 11.99
N ASP A 117 3.25 6.12 13.13
CA ASP A 117 3.27 4.96 14.04
C ASP A 117 2.23 5.00 15.18
N THR A 118 1.67 6.17 15.48
CA THR A 118 0.63 6.33 16.52
C THR A 118 -0.66 5.56 16.21
N PRO A 119 -1.15 5.48 14.96
CA PRO A 119 -2.22 4.56 14.58
C PRO A 119 -1.90 3.10 14.96
N HIS A 120 -0.67 2.64 14.74
CA HIS A 120 -0.24 1.28 15.09
C HIS A 120 -0.16 1.08 16.60
N MET A 121 0.34 2.07 17.34
CA MET A 121 0.32 2.09 18.80
C MET A 121 -1.10 1.93 19.36
N VAL A 122 -2.06 2.65 18.77
CA VAL A 122 -3.48 2.59 19.17
C VAL A 122 -4.09 1.24 18.79
N ALA A 123 -3.82 0.75 17.57
CA ALA A 123 -4.30 -0.54 17.08
C ALA A 123 -3.78 -1.73 17.90
N SER A 124 -2.47 -1.77 18.16
CA SER A 124 -1.78 -2.82 18.93
C SER A 124 -1.97 -2.70 20.45
N ARG A 125 -2.45 -1.55 20.93
CA ARG A 125 -2.56 -1.21 22.36
C ARG A 125 -1.22 -1.23 23.11
N ASP A 126 -0.11 -1.09 22.41
CA ASP A 126 1.24 -1.07 22.98
C ASP A 126 1.94 0.25 22.65
N VAL A 127 2.24 1.01 23.70
CA VAL A 127 2.84 2.35 23.62
C VAL A 127 4.28 2.35 23.10
N SER A 128 4.94 1.19 23.11
CA SER A 128 6.32 1.07 22.66
C SER A 128 6.43 0.69 21.17
N VAL A 129 5.30 0.43 20.50
CA VAL A 129 5.25 0.11 19.07
C VAL A 129 5.94 1.15 18.19
N PRO A 130 5.68 2.47 18.31
CA PRO A 130 6.37 3.48 17.50
C PRO A 130 7.89 3.44 17.62
N VAL A 131 8.39 3.37 18.85
CA VAL A 131 9.84 3.36 19.09
C VAL A 131 10.47 2.08 18.53
N ARG A 132 9.81 0.93 18.70
CA ARG A 132 10.32 -0.34 18.15
C ARG A 132 10.25 -0.38 16.63
N MET A 133 9.19 0.16 16.02
CA MET A 133 9.07 0.33 14.57
C MET A 133 10.22 1.14 14.02
N PHE A 134 10.40 2.34 14.56
CA PHE A 134 11.45 3.27 14.16
C PHE A 134 12.85 2.69 14.35
N LEU A 135 13.13 1.96 15.43
CA LEU A 135 14.45 1.33 15.62
C LEU A 135 14.68 0.15 14.68
N ASN A 136 13.65 -0.68 14.47
CA ASN A 136 13.75 -1.85 13.61
C ASN A 136 13.87 -1.48 12.13
N SER A 137 13.31 -0.35 11.69
CA SER A 137 13.46 0.11 10.30
C SER A 137 14.91 0.39 9.90
N PHE A 138 15.82 0.63 10.85
CA PHE A 138 17.25 0.81 10.57
C PHE A 138 18.03 -0.50 10.40
N LEU A 139 17.52 -1.63 10.89
CA LEU A 139 18.32 -2.84 11.14
C LEU A 139 17.75 -4.12 10.53
N THR A 140 16.59 -4.08 9.89
CA THR A 140 15.90 -5.32 9.50
C THR A 140 16.24 -5.76 8.06
N LEU A 141 16.95 -6.89 7.96
CA LEU A 141 17.04 -7.75 6.80
C LEU A 141 16.41 -9.09 7.20
N ALA A 142 15.15 -9.35 6.86
CA ALA A 142 14.49 -10.63 7.10
C ALA A 142 14.45 -11.49 5.83
N PRO A 143 14.46 -12.83 5.97
CA PRO A 143 14.28 -13.75 4.85
C PRO A 143 12.88 -13.62 4.23
N THR A 144 12.73 -14.10 2.99
CA THR A 144 11.48 -14.03 2.20
C THR A 144 10.29 -14.70 2.91
N THR A 145 9.13 -14.04 2.90
CA THR A 145 7.87 -14.62 3.40
C THR A 145 7.53 -15.87 2.61
N LEU A 146 7.20 -16.96 3.30
CA LEU A 146 6.55 -18.12 2.70
C LEU A 146 5.07 -18.04 3.07
N MET A 147 4.19 -17.94 2.07
CA MET A 147 2.74 -18.11 2.20
C MET A 147 2.40 -19.53 1.75
N PRO A 148 2.55 -20.56 2.62
CA PRO A 148 2.52 -21.96 2.20
C PRO A 148 1.21 -22.39 1.55
N PHE A 149 0.06 -21.91 2.02
CA PHE A 149 -1.22 -22.26 1.44
C PHE A 149 -1.34 -21.71 0.01
N LEU A 150 -1.06 -20.42 -0.19
CA LEU A 150 -1.10 -19.79 -1.50
C LEU A 150 -0.04 -20.36 -2.46
N SER A 151 1.17 -20.67 -1.98
CA SER A 151 2.19 -21.38 -2.78
C SER A 151 1.68 -22.74 -3.25
N LYS A 152 1.05 -23.51 -2.36
CA LYS A 152 0.42 -24.80 -2.73
C LYS A 152 -0.70 -24.61 -3.75
N MET A 153 -1.53 -23.57 -3.61
CA MET A 153 -2.60 -23.29 -4.58
C MET A 153 -2.02 -22.90 -5.95
N ALA A 154 -0.98 -22.09 -5.99
CA ALA A 154 -0.26 -21.71 -7.22
C ALA A 154 0.40 -22.90 -7.92
N GLU A 155 1.01 -23.81 -7.15
CA GLU A 155 1.60 -25.04 -7.70
C GLU A 155 0.55 -25.97 -8.30
N ALA A 156 -0.58 -26.13 -7.59
CA ALA A 156 -1.64 -27.08 -7.94
C ALA A 156 -2.62 -26.57 -9.02
N HIS A 157 -2.80 -25.25 -9.17
CA HIS A 157 -3.79 -24.66 -10.08
C HIS A 157 -3.13 -23.69 -11.07
N ALA A 158 -3.86 -22.65 -11.49
CA ALA A 158 -3.41 -21.66 -12.44
C ALA A 158 -2.74 -20.48 -11.71
N VAL A 159 -1.55 -20.11 -12.18
CA VAL A 159 -0.79 -18.96 -11.66
C VAL A 159 -0.08 -18.24 -12.79
N ALA A 160 0.03 -16.92 -12.70
CA ALA A 160 0.96 -16.13 -13.50
C ALA A 160 2.33 -16.12 -12.79
N PRO A 161 3.35 -16.89 -13.26
CA PRO A 161 4.59 -17.08 -12.51
C PRO A 161 5.43 -15.81 -12.35
N GLU A 162 5.32 -14.90 -13.31
CA GLU A 162 5.98 -13.59 -13.29
C GLU A 162 5.16 -12.53 -12.53
N GLY A 163 3.95 -12.88 -12.08
CA GLY A 163 2.98 -11.94 -11.52
C GLY A 163 2.22 -11.15 -12.59
N ALA A 164 1.25 -10.36 -12.13
CA ALA A 164 0.49 -9.41 -12.94
C ALA A 164 1.04 -8.00 -12.77
N ILE A 165 1.08 -7.24 -13.86
CA ILE A 165 1.58 -5.86 -13.90
C ILE A 165 0.47 -4.92 -13.40
N THR A 166 0.77 -4.16 -12.34
CA THR A 166 -0.11 -3.09 -11.84
C THR A 166 -0.14 -1.87 -12.76
N VAL A 167 -1.04 -0.92 -12.49
CA VAL A 167 -1.20 0.33 -13.23
C VAL A 167 -0.28 1.43 -12.70
N TYR A 168 0.01 2.43 -13.54
CA TYR A 168 0.63 3.67 -13.08
C TYR A 168 -0.44 4.71 -12.68
N ARG A 169 -0.40 5.30 -11.48
CA ARG A 169 0.52 5.02 -10.36
C ARG A 169 0.12 3.74 -9.62
N ALA A 170 1.12 3.02 -9.07
CA ALA A 170 0.92 1.85 -8.21
C ALA A 170 0.38 2.29 -6.86
N LEU A 171 -0.90 2.66 -6.82
CA LEU A 171 -1.60 3.15 -5.65
C LEU A 171 -2.91 2.38 -5.52
N THR A 172 -3.35 2.20 -4.28
CA THR A 172 -4.54 1.43 -3.92
C THR A 172 -5.79 1.80 -4.72
N ASN A 173 -6.28 3.04 -4.65
CA ASN A 173 -7.55 3.41 -5.28
C ASN A 173 -7.50 3.28 -6.82
N PRO A 174 -6.45 3.75 -7.53
CA PRO A 174 -6.31 3.53 -8.96
C PRO A 174 -6.27 2.07 -9.36
N ALA A 175 -5.48 1.25 -8.67
CA ALA A 175 -5.30 -0.16 -9.00
C ALA A 175 -6.55 -1.00 -8.72
N PHE A 176 -7.23 -0.79 -7.58
CA PHE A 176 -8.52 -1.43 -7.31
C PHE A 176 -9.58 -1.04 -8.35
N ALA A 177 -9.66 0.26 -8.70
CA ALA A 177 -10.55 0.71 -9.76
C ALA A 177 -10.21 0.05 -11.11
N SER A 178 -8.93 -0.14 -11.41
CA SER A 178 -8.47 -0.83 -12.62
C SER A 178 -8.83 -2.32 -12.62
N ILE A 179 -8.66 -3.03 -11.51
CA ILE A 179 -9.09 -4.44 -11.36
C ILE A 179 -10.60 -4.57 -11.57
N ILE A 180 -11.39 -3.68 -10.96
CA ILE A 180 -12.85 -3.78 -10.97
C ILE A 180 -13.45 -3.36 -12.31
N THR A 181 -12.82 -2.42 -13.03
CA THR A 181 -13.33 -1.90 -14.31
C THR A 181 -12.70 -2.54 -15.53
N GLY A 182 -11.50 -3.12 -15.39
CA GLY A 182 -10.66 -3.58 -16.49
C GLY A 182 -10.01 -2.45 -17.29
N ALA A 183 -10.15 -1.20 -16.83
CA ALA A 183 -9.68 -0.01 -17.53
C ALA A 183 -8.48 0.62 -16.80
N PRO A 184 -7.63 1.42 -17.47
CA PRO A 184 -6.57 2.16 -16.80
C PRO A 184 -7.09 3.44 -16.12
N PRO A 185 -6.29 4.07 -15.22
CA PRO A 185 -6.65 5.32 -14.54
C PRO A 185 -7.11 6.47 -15.43
N SER A 186 -6.53 6.58 -16.63
CA SER A 186 -6.91 7.58 -17.64
C SER A 186 -8.34 7.41 -18.17
N VAL A 187 -8.91 6.21 -18.06
CA VAL A 187 -10.25 5.86 -18.54
C VAL A 187 -11.27 5.87 -17.39
N HIS A 188 -11.00 5.17 -16.29
CA HIS A 188 -11.95 5.13 -15.16
C HIS A 188 -11.94 6.39 -14.30
N GLY A 189 -10.90 7.23 -14.39
CA GLY A 189 -10.86 8.57 -13.78
C GLY A 189 -10.37 8.61 -12.32
N VAL A 190 -9.85 7.51 -11.78
CA VAL A 190 -9.26 7.45 -10.42
C VAL A 190 -7.75 7.35 -10.56
N SER A 191 -7.05 8.46 -10.32
CA SER A 191 -5.61 8.63 -10.65
C SER A 191 -4.68 8.61 -9.45
N ASN A 192 -5.23 8.72 -8.23
CA ASN A 192 -4.50 8.67 -6.97
C ASN A 192 -5.44 8.35 -5.80
N ASN A 193 -4.90 8.28 -4.59
CA ASN A 193 -5.65 7.97 -3.36
C ASN A 193 -6.43 9.16 -2.77
N ASN A 194 -6.41 10.35 -3.40
CA ASN A 194 -7.15 11.51 -2.90
C ASN A 194 -8.66 11.32 -3.06
N PHE A 195 -9.38 11.87 -2.08
CA PHE A 195 -10.84 11.91 -2.04
C PHE A 195 -11.46 12.65 -3.24
N GLY A 196 -12.73 12.34 -3.50
CA GLY A 196 -13.54 13.04 -4.50
C GLY A 196 -13.36 12.55 -5.94
N GLN A 197 -12.59 11.48 -6.13
CA GLN A 197 -12.51 10.78 -7.42
C GLN A 197 -13.44 9.57 -7.38
N SER A 198 -14.44 9.56 -8.26
CA SER A 198 -15.31 8.41 -8.46
C SER A 198 -14.96 7.69 -9.76
N ILE A 199 -15.18 6.38 -9.76
CA ILE A 199 -15.11 5.56 -10.97
C ILE A 199 -16.19 6.04 -11.96
N ARG A 200 -15.78 6.41 -13.18
CA ARG A 200 -16.64 7.03 -14.22
C ARG A 200 -17.17 6.06 -15.27
N VAL A 201 -16.72 4.82 -15.24
CA VAL A 201 -17.08 3.75 -16.18
C VAL A 201 -17.71 2.59 -15.43
N ASP A 202 -18.36 1.66 -16.13
CA ASP A 202 -18.95 0.48 -15.49
C ASP A 202 -17.88 -0.45 -14.91
N GLY A 203 -18.17 -1.00 -13.73
CA GLY A 203 -17.36 -2.03 -13.07
C GLY A 203 -18.14 -3.33 -12.91
N LEU A 204 -17.47 -4.40 -12.47
CA LEU A 204 -18.13 -5.68 -12.21
C LEU A 204 -19.41 -5.56 -11.34
N PRO A 205 -19.45 -4.74 -10.26
CA PRO A 205 -20.66 -4.58 -9.45
C PRO A 205 -21.84 -3.88 -10.16
N ASP A 206 -21.62 -3.26 -11.34
CA ASP A 206 -22.69 -2.74 -12.19
C ASP A 206 -23.29 -3.83 -13.10
N LEU A 207 -22.55 -4.92 -13.34
CA LEU A 207 -22.94 -6.02 -14.23
C LEU A 207 -23.53 -7.23 -13.50
N VAL A 208 -23.15 -7.42 -12.24
CA VAL A 208 -23.55 -8.56 -11.43
C VAL A 208 -23.78 -8.17 -9.98
N SER A 209 -24.70 -8.85 -9.30
CA SER A 209 -24.90 -8.72 -7.87
C SER A 209 -23.61 -9.08 -7.13
N ALA A 210 -22.92 -8.04 -6.63
CA ALA A 210 -21.63 -8.16 -5.98
C ALA A 210 -21.65 -7.59 -4.55
N ARG A 211 -20.65 -7.94 -3.75
CA ARG A 211 -20.33 -7.27 -2.49
C ARG A 211 -18.84 -7.04 -2.36
N LEU A 212 -18.47 -5.88 -1.84
CA LEU A 212 -17.10 -5.53 -1.56
C LEU A 212 -16.89 -5.43 -0.04
N TYR A 213 -15.75 -5.93 0.43
CA TYR A 213 -15.35 -5.96 1.84
C TYR A 213 -13.95 -5.40 1.99
N GLY A 214 -13.70 -4.67 3.08
CA GLY A 214 -12.33 -4.27 3.42
C GLY A 214 -12.26 -3.01 4.27
N SER A 215 -11.17 -2.27 4.11
CA SER A 215 -10.94 -1.02 4.83
C SER A 215 -11.72 0.16 4.21
N ILE A 216 -11.45 1.37 4.70
CA ILE A 216 -12.01 2.60 4.17
C ILE A 216 -11.66 2.82 2.68
N HIS A 217 -10.55 2.25 2.19
CA HIS A 217 -10.14 2.34 0.79
C HIS A 217 -11.22 1.76 -0.15
N VAL A 218 -11.77 0.59 0.20
CA VAL A 218 -12.87 -0.05 -0.54
C VAL A 218 -14.07 0.87 -0.69
N ARG A 219 -14.40 1.61 0.37
CA ARG A 219 -15.49 2.60 0.32
C ARG A 219 -15.15 3.78 -0.58
N HIS A 220 -13.91 4.26 -0.57
CA HIS A 220 -13.51 5.49 -1.26
C HIS A 220 -13.57 5.39 -2.77
N PHE A 221 -13.10 4.28 -3.36
CA PHE A 221 -13.14 4.12 -4.82
C PHE A 221 -14.51 3.60 -5.32
N SER A 222 -15.33 3.03 -4.45
CA SER A 222 -16.63 2.44 -4.83
C SER A 222 -17.67 3.48 -5.23
N LYS A 223 -18.53 3.13 -6.19
CA LYS A 223 -19.68 3.96 -6.54
C LYS A 223 -20.73 3.96 -5.41
N PRO A 224 -21.51 5.04 -5.22
CA PRO A 224 -22.46 5.15 -4.10
C PRO A 224 -23.52 4.04 -4.02
N HIS A 225 -23.91 3.44 -5.15
CA HIS A 225 -24.90 2.36 -5.21
C HIS A 225 -24.31 0.95 -5.08
N TRP A 226 -22.98 0.81 -5.03
CA TRP A 226 -22.34 -0.49 -4.83
C TRP A 226 -22.51 -0.95 -3.37
N ARG A 227 -22.72 -2.26 -3.18
CA ARG A 227 -22.90 -2.86 -1.86
C ARG A 227 -21.53 -3.05 -1.22
N VAL A 228 -21.20 -2.23 -0.22
CA VAL A 228 -19.90 -2.23 0.46
C VAL A 228 -20.07 -2.47 1.96
N ARG A 229 -19.26 -3.39 2.52
CA ARG A 229 -19.06 -3.62 3.96
C ARG A 229 -17.65 -3.17 4.32
N TRP A 230 -17.50 -1.96 4.83
CA TRP A 230 -16.19 -1.42 5.22
C TRP A 230 -16.05 -1.36 6.73
N PHE A 231 -14.81 -1.51 7.20
CA PHE A 231 -14.47 -1.60 8.61
C PHE A 231 -13.33 -0.63 8.95
N SER A 232 -13.44 0.10 10.06
CA SER A 232 -12.42 1.08 10.47
C SER A 232 -11.21 0.37 11.08
N LEU A 233 -10.05 0.52 10.42
CA LEU A 233 -8.77 0.01 10.87
C LEU A 233 -8.34 0.63 12.21
N VAL A 234 -8.64 1.91 12.45
CA VAL A 234 -8.37 2.57 13.75
C VAL A 234 -9.26 2.05 14.87
N SER A 235 -10.54 1.81 14.60
CA SER A 235 -11.49 1.39 15.63
C SER A 235 -11.27 -0.06 16.07
N LEU A 236 -10.99 -0.93 15.10
CA LEU A 236 -10.85 -2.38 15.33
C LEU A 236 -9.40 -2.81 15.53
N GLY A 237 -8.45 -2.07 14.95
CA GLY A 237 -7.07 -2.50 14.72
C GLY A 237 -6.95 -3.25 13.39
N ALA A 238 -5.82 -3.09 12.68
CA ALA A 238 -5.57 -3.78 11.42
C ALA A 238 -5.74 -5.30 11.56
N GLU A 239 -5.18 -5.86 12.64
CA GLU A 239 -5.23 -7.30 12.87
C GLU A 239 -6.65 -7.87 12.97
N ARG A 240 -7.52 -7.16 13.70
CA ARG A 240 -8.90 -7.60 13.96
C ARG A 240 -9.83 -7.29 12.81
N THR A 241 -9.48 -6.32 11.98
CA THR A 241 -10.30 -5.92 10.83
C THR A 241 -10.42 -7.08 9.84
N GLU A 242 -9.33 -7.78 9.55
CA GLU A 242 -9.35 -8.91 8.62
C GLU A 242 -10.20 -10.08 9.12
N GLU A 243 -10.13 -10.40 10.42
CA GLU A 243 -11.00 -11.43 11.01
C GLU A 243 -12.48 -11.05 10.90
N VAL A 244 -12.82 -9.79 11.14
CA VAL A 244 -14.19 -9.28 11.00
C VAL A 244 -14.64 -9.34 9.54
N VAL A 245 -13.79 -8.92 8.60
CA VAL A 245 -14.04 -9.01 7.14
C VAL A 245 -14.39 -10.44 6.74
N PHE A 246 -13.56 -11.43 7.11
CA PHE A 246 -13.80 -12.82 6.76
C PHE A 246 -15.01 -13.44 7.49
N ASN A 247 -15.32 -13.01 8.71
CA ASN A 247 -16.54 -13.45 9.40
C ASN A 247 -17.79 -12.89 8.74
N THR A 248 -17.82 -11.60 8.39
CA THR A 248 -18.93 -10.99 7.65
C THR A 248 -19.07 -11.59 6.24
N LEU A 249 -17.96 -11.90 5.57
CA LEU A 249 -17.97 -12.62 4.29
C LEU A 249 -18.67 -13.98 4.44
N LYS A 250 -18.31 -14.78 5.46
CA LYS A 250 -18.95 -16.09 5.72
C LYS A 250 -20.45 -15.95 5.99
N GLU A 251 -20.85 -14.93 6.74
CA GLU A 251 -22.27 -14.64 6.99
C GLU A 251 -23.01 -14.28 5.71
N ASP A 252 -22.46 -13.38 4.89
CA ASP A 252 -23.08 -12.97 3.64
C ASP A 252 -23.13 -14.11 2.61
N VAL A 253 -22.10 -14.98 2.55
CA VAL A 253 -22.12 -16.19 1.70
C VAL A 253 -23.32 -17.09 2.01
N LEU A 254 -23.74 -17.19 3.28
CA LEU A 254 -24.88 -18.01 3.67
C LEU A 254 -26.23 -17.30 3.52
N ASN A 255 -26.26 -16.00 3.75
CA ASN A 255 -27.51 -15.25 3.90
C ASN A 255 -27.91 -14.41 2.68
N GLU A 256 -27.02 -14.28 1.69
CA GLU A 256 -27.22 -13.43 0.51
C GLU A 256 -27.06 -14.24 -0.79
N PRO A 257 -27.94 -15.23 -1.04
CA PRO A 257 -27.78 -16.23 -2.11
C PRO A 257 -27.78 -15.64 -3.53
N ASP A 258 -28.31 -14.43 -3.72
CA ASP A 258 -28.28 -13.73 -5.01
C ASP A 258 -26.92 -13.08 -5.31
N THR A 259 -25.99 -13.07 -4.36
CA THR A 259 -24.65 -12.49 -4.55
C THR A 259 -23.77 -13.48 -5.31
N ARG A 260 -23.27 -13.06 -6.48
CA ARG A 260 -22.45 -13.91 -7.37
C ARG A 260 -20.98 -13.53 -7.37
N LEU A 261 -20.62 -12.37 -6.82
CA LEU A 261 -19.25 -11.89 -6.75
C LEU A 261 -18.96 -11.28 -5.37
N PHE A 262 -17.90 -11.76 -4.72
CA PHE A 262 -17.40 -11.22 -3.47
C PHE A 262 -15.98 -10.70 -3.71
N ILE A 263 -15.72 -9.43 -3.39
CA ILE A 263 -14.42 -8.78 -3.55
C ILE A 263 -13.92 -8.42 -2.15
N VAL A 264 -12.77 -8.95 -1.77
CA VAL A 264 -12.23 -8.83 -0.42
C VAL A 264 -10.87 -8.16 -0.49
N ASP A 265 -10.73 -7.02 0.17
CA ASP A 265 -9.47 -6.31 0.40
C ASP A 265 -8.89 -6.72 1.77
N ILE A 266 -7.63 -7.13 1.77
CA ILE A 266 -6.83 -7.43 2.97
C ILE A 266 -5.75 -6.35 3.04
N SER A 267 -5.93 -5.37 3.94
CA SER A 267 -5.09 -4.18 3.99
C SER A 267 -3.90 -4.30 4.96
N GLU A 268 -3.90 -5.31 5.83
CA GLU A 268 -2.89 -5.45 6.89
C GLU A 268 -1.44 -5.54 6.36
N THR A 269 -1.21 -6.27 5.26
CA THR A 269 0.14 -6.45 4.69
C THR A 269 0.73 -5.13 4.19
N ASP A 270 -0.08 -4.31 3.52
CA ASP A 270 0.32 -2.98 3.03
C ASP A 270 0.66 -2.04 4.21
N PHE A 271 -0.26 -1.98 5.19
CA PHE A 271 -0.08 -1.16 6.39
C PHE A 271 1.19 -1.50 7.16
N ILE A 272 1.45 -2.80 7.36
CA ILE A 272 2.68 -3.28 8.02
C ILE A 272 3.91 -3.06 7.14
N GLY A 273 3.76 -3.14 5.82
CA GLY A 273 4.82 -2.83 4.84
C GLY A 273 5.31 -1.39 4.96
N HIS A 274 4.39 -0.42 5.01
CA HIS A 274 4.75 0.98 5.22
C HIS A 274 5.44 1.24 6.56
N SER A 275 5.04 0.54 7.60
CA SER A 275 5.54 0.70 8.96
C SER A 275 6.93 0.16 9.22
N TYR A 276 7.18 -1.06 8.80
CA TYR A 276 8.35 -1.84 9.19
C TYR A 276 9.24 -2.16 8.00
N GLY A 277 8.70 -2.03 6.79
CA GLY A 277 9.31 -2.42 5.54
C GLY A 277 9.07 -3.88 5.16
N THR A 278 9.16 -4.18 3.87
CA THR A 278 8.89 -5.49 3.26
C THR A 278 9.90 -6.57 3.64
N TYR A 279 11.07 -6.18 4.13
CA TYR A 279 12.07 -7.09 4.67
C TYR A 279 11.95 -7.25 6.19
N SER A 280 10.85 -6.85 6.81
CA SER A 280 10.68 -6.96 8.27
C SER A 280 10.00 -8.25 8.69
N ARG A 281 10.32 -8.75 9.89
CA ARG A 281 9.63 -9.91 10.48
C ARG A 281 8.12 -9.68 10.62
N GLN A 282 7.73 -8.43 10.89
CA GLN A 282 6.35 -8.01 11.01
C GLN A 282 5.62 -8.16 9.68
N TYR A 283 6.23 -7.73 8.57
CA TYR A 283 5.69 -7.92 7.23
C TYR A 283 5.56 -9.40 6.87
N LEU A 284 6.56 -10.22 7.20
CA LEU A 284 6.45 -11.68 6.99
C LEU A 284 5.29 -12.28 7.78
N HIS A 285 5.10 -11.85 9.03
CA HIS A 285 4.03 -12.33 9.89
C HIS A 285 2.66 -11.91 9.39
N ALA A 286 2.51 -10.67 8.91
CA ALA A 286 1.29 -10.21 8.26
C ALA A 286 0.95 -11.07 7.02
N GLY A 287 1.96 -11.45 6.25
CA GLY A 287 1.79 -12.36 5.12
C GLY A 287 1.34 -13.78 5.52
N ASP A 288 1.97 -14.39 6.53
CA ASP A 288 1.57 -15.68 7.10
C ASP A 288 0.13 -15.66 7.63
N LYS A 289 -0.27 -14.53 8.23
CA LYS A 289 -1.62 -14.35 8.74
C LYS A 289 -2.66 -14.24 7.62
N ALA A 290 -2.36 -13.48 6.56
CA ALA A 290 -3.22 -13.40 5.37
C ALA A 290 -3.39 -14.79 4.72
N ASP A 291 -2.29 -15.53 4.57
CA ASP A 291 -2.29 -16.91 4.05
C ASP A 291 -3.22 -17.83 4.85
N LYS A 292 -3.12 -17.79 6.19
CA LYS A 292 -3.98 -18.56 7.11
C LYS A 292 -5.44 -18.14 7.07
N LEU A 293 -5.74 -16.85 6.92
CA LEU A 293 -7.13 -16.37 6.81
C LEU A 293 -7.80 -16.94 5.54
N ILE A 294 -7.08 -16.91 4.42
CA ILE A 294 -7.54 -17.46 3.15
C ILE A 294 -7.67 -18.99 3.25
N GLU A 295 -6.69 -19.68 3.84
CA GLU A 295 -6.75 -21.13 4.07
C GLU A 295 -7.99 -21.51 4.91
N ASN A 296 -8.21 -20.82 6.02
CA ASN A 296 -9.34 -21.06 6.91
C ASN A 296 -10.69 -20.79 6.23
N PHE A 297 -10.77 -19.77 5.37
CA PHE A 297 -11.98 -19.53 4.58
C PHE A 297 -12.23 -20.65 3.57
N CYS A 298 -11.19 -21.11 2.87
CA CYS A 298 -11.29 -22.25 1.95
C CYS A 298 -11.67 -23.54 2.66
N GLY A 299 -11.12 -23.81 3.85
CA GLY A 299 -11.49 -24.94 4.70
C GLY A 299 -12.96 -24.86 5.11
N TRP A 300 -13.40 -23.68 5.57
CA TRP A 300 -14.80 -23.44 5.95
C TRP A 300 -15.78 -23.68 4.79
N LEU A 301 -15.43 -23.31 3.56
CA LEU A 301 -16.22 -23.61 2.36
C LEU A 301 -16.29 -25.12 2.11
N LYS A 302 -15.18 -25.85 2.26
CA LYS A 302 -15.12 -27.32 2.07
C LYS A 302 -15.98 -28.05 3.10
N ASP A 303 -15.88 -27.66 4.37
CA ASP A 303 -16.65 -28.26 5.46
C ASP A 303 -18.17 -28.12 5.26
N ARG A 304 -18.60 -27.15 4.45
CA ARG A 304 -20.01 -26.88 4.11
C ARG A 304 -20.43 -27.42 2.75
N GLY A 305 -19.51 -28.06 2.01
CA GLY A 305 -19.78 -28.52 0.64
C GLY A 305 -19.98 -27.37 -0.36
N LEU A 306 -19.56 -26.15 -0.02
CA LEU A 306 -19.71 -24.96 -0.88
C LEU A 306 -18.50 -24.73 -1.78
N TYR A 307 -17.35 -25.34 -1.48
CA TYR A 307 -16.09 -25.06 -2.17
C TYR A 307 -16.16 -25.22 -3.69
N ASP A 308 -16.93 -26.19 -4.19
CA ASP A 308 -17.03 -26.48 -5.63
C ASP A 308 -17.86 -25.45 -6.41
N ASP A 309 -18.62 -24.60 -5.70
CA ASP A 309 -19.39 -23.49 -6.29
C ASP A 309 -18.56 -22.21 -6.43
N PHE A 310 -17.37 -22.15 -5.81
CA PHE A 310 -16.51 -20.99 -5.81
C PHE A 310 -15.31 -21.17 -6.75
N THR A 311 -15.01 -20.09 -7.48
CA THR A 311 -13.68 -19.85 -8.04
C THR A 311 -13.05 -18.74 -7.24
N ILE A 312 -11.83 -18.96 -6.76
CA ILE A 312 -11.10 -18.00 -5.92
C ILE A 312 -9.94 -17.45 -6.74
N ILE A 313 -9.83 -16.13 -6.75
CA ILE A 313 -8.78 -15.38 -7.44
C ILE A 313 -8.04 -14.59 -6.37
N ILE A 314 -6.73 -14.81 -6.25
CA ILE A 314 -5.86 -14.06 -5.35
C ILE A 314 -4.97 -13.16 -6.19
N SER A 315 -5.03 -11.86 -5.89
CA SER A 315 -4.18 -10.84 -6.48
C SER A 315 -3.84 -9.76 -5.46
N SER A 316 -2.88 -8.90 -5.81
CA SER A 316 -2.67 -7.61 -5.15
C SER A 316 -2.96 -6.47 -6.12
N ASP A 317 -3.27 -5.31 -5.58
CA ASP A 317 -3.43 -4.04 -6.30
C ASP A 317 -2.05 -3.49 -6.73
N HIS A 318 -1.05 -3.53 -5.85
CA HIS A 318 0.34 -3.24 -6.13
C HIS A 318 1.27 -4.10 -5.26
N GLY A 319 2.56 -4.04 -5.56
CA GLY A 319 3.60 -4.49 -4.64
C GLY A 319 4.14 -3.35 -3.78
N MET A 320 5.25 -3.60 -3.08
CA MET A 320 5.88 -2.66 -2.16
C MET A 320 7.39 -2.85 -2.21
N PHE A 321 8.13 -1.74 -2.26
CA PHE A 321 9.59 -1.77 -2.25
C PHE A 321 10.14 -1.04 -1.04
N ILE A 322 10.92 -1.76 -0.23
CA ILE A 322 11.39 -1.31 1.09
C ILE A 322 10.23 -0.96 2.00
N SER A 323 9.60 0.20 1.88
CA SER A 323 8.46 0.65 2.69
C SER A 323 7.55 1.61 1.93
N ASP A 324 7.72 1.74 0.62
CA ASP A 324 6.93 2.63 -0.22
C ASP A 324 6.59 1.97 -1.56
N HIS A 325 5.60 2.54 -2.22
CA HIS A 325 5.13 2.14 -3.54
C HIS A 325 4.47 3.34 -4.18
N SER A 326 4.55 3.49 -5.51
CA SER A 326 3.80 4.51 -6.25
C SER A 326 4.16 4.60 -7.71
N TYR A 327 5.45 4.46 -8.01
CA TYR A 327 6.05 5.03 -9.20
C TYR A 327 6.56 3.97 -10.16
N LEU A 328 6.32 2.69 -9.86
CA LEU A 328 6.78 1.54 -10.67
C LEU A 328 8.30 1.54 -10.82
N LEU A 329 9.02 1.92 -9.76
CA LEU A 329 10.48 2.05 -9.82
C LEU A 329 11.16 0.70 -9.59
N SER A 330 10.52 -0.17 -8.81
CA SER A 330 10.97 -1.54 -8.57
C SER A 330 10.05 -2.59 -9.17
N ALA A 331 10.63 -3.70 -9.64
CA ALA A 331 9.86 -4.91 -9.98
C ALA A 331 9.00 -5.40 -8.79
N GLN A 332 9.44 -5.16 -7.56
CA GLN A 332 8.71 -5.50 -6.34
C GLN A 332 7.46 -4.63 -6.12
N GLU A 333 7.35 -3.48 -6.79
CA GLU A 333 6.12 -2.68 -6.85
C GLU A 333 5.22 -3.09 -8.04
N ILE A 334 5.85 -3.43 -9.17
CA ILE A 334 5.18 -3.65 -10.46
C ILE A 334 4.38 -4.96 -10.47
N TYR A 335 5.02 -6.05 -10.03
CA TYR A 335 4.48 -7.40 -10.21
C TYR A 335 3.75 -7.87 -8.96
N THR A 336 2.46 -8.14 -9.10
CA THR A 336 1.59 -8.63 -8.04
C THR A 336 1.30 -10.12 -8.22
N PRO A 337 1.04 -10.90 -7.15
CA PRO A 337 0.62 -12.29 -7.31
C PRO A 337 -0.66 -12.34 -8.15
N LEU A 338 -0.82 -13.39 -8.96
CA LEU A 338 -2.09 -13.70 -9.61
C LEU A 338 -2.28 -15.21 -9.67
N ILE A 339 -3.19 -15.71 -8.84
CA ILE A 339 -3.47 -17.13 -8.66
C ILE A 339 -4.97 -17.36 -8.80
N PHE A 340 -5.36 -18.34 -9.61
CA PHE A 340 -6.73 -18.82 -9.73
C PHE A 340 -6.79 -20.25 -9.22
N PHE A 341 -7.74 -20.55 -8.34
CA PHE A 341 -7.97 -21.91 -7.85
C PHE A 341 -9.43 -22.18 -7.52
N GLY A 342 -9.78 -23.46 -7.47
CA GLY A 342 -11.16 -23.94 -7.36
C GLY A 342 -11.36 -25.18 -8.22
N SER A 343 -12.46 -25.90 -8.00
CA SER A 343 -12.75 -27.18 -8.67
C SER A 343 -12.82 -27.08 -10.20
N LYS A 344 -13.16 -25.90 -10.73
CA LYS A 344 -13.33 -25.62 -12.17
C LYS A 344 -12.09 -24.97 -12.81
N ILE A 345 -11.01 -24.77 -12.07
CA ILE A 345 -9.76 -24.24 -12.60
C ILE A 345 -8.86 -25.37 -13.07
N ALA A 346 -8.28 -25.23 -14.26
CA ALA A 346 -7.37 -26.21 -14.80
C ALA A 346 -6.16 -26.41 -13.87
N PRO A 347 -5.82 -27.67 -13.51
CA PRO A 347 -4.72 -27.95 -12.62
C PRO A 347 -3.37 -27.61 -13.28
N HIS A 348 -2.37 -27.30 -12.46
CA HIS A 348 -0.96 -27.09 -12.85
C HIS A 348 -0.75 -26.15 -14.05
N SER A 349 -1.62 -25.15 -14.19
CA SER A 349 -1.61 -24.24 -15.33
C SER A 349 -0.69 -23.05 -15.08
N ARG A 350 -0.03 -22.56 -16.13
CA ARG A 350 0.90 -21.42 -16.07
C ARG A 350 0.45 -20.39 -17.08
N ILE A 351 0.08 -19.21 -16.60
CA ILE A 351 -0.30 -18.08 -17.44
C ILE A 351 1.00 -17.40 -17.87
N LEU A 352 1.37 -17.58 -19.13
CA LEU A 352 2.62 -17.08 -19.70
C LEU A 352 2.41 -15.75 -20.42
N GLY A 353 3.44 -14.91 -20.43
CA GLY A 353 3.41 -13.60 -21.07
C GLY A 353 3.11 -12.46 -20.09
N LYS A 354 2.94 -11.26 -20.65
CA LYS A 354 2.65 -10.05 -19.85
C LYS A 354 1.17 -10.02 -19.50
N VAL A 355 0.87 -10.23 -18.23
CA VAL A 355 -0.48 -10.15 -17.66
C VAL A 355 -0.60 -8.84 -16.89
N SER A 356 -1.76 -8.19 -16.92
CA SER A 356 -2.06 -7.02 -16.10
C SER A 356 -3.13 -7.33 -15.05
N ILE A 357 -3.11 -6.60 -13.94
CA ILE A 357 -4.22 -6.65 -12.96
C ILE A 357 -5.57 -6.27 -13.59
N MET A 358 -5.58 -5.53 -14.70
CA MET A 358 -6.79 -5.19 -15.45
C MET A 358 -7.45 -6.42 -16.09
N ASP A 359 -6.66 -7.44 -16.45
CA ASP A 359 -7.16 -8.67 -17.09
C ASP A 359 -8.08 -9.46 -16.15
N ILE A 360 -7.98 -9.23 -14.84
CA ILE A 360 -8.83 -9.85 -13.82
C ILE A 360 -10.31 -9.56 -14.11
N ASN A 361 -10.65 -8.34 -14.55
CA ASN A 361 -12.03 -7.99 -14.89
C ASN A 361 -12.61 -8.93 -15.94
N ALA A 362 -11.90 -9.11 -17.06
CA ALA A 362 -12.36 -9.96 -18.16
C ALA A 362 -12.45 -11.44 -17.73
N ASN A 363 -11.49 -11.91 -16.93
CA ASN A 363 -11.54 -13.27 -16.37
C ASN A 363 -12.76 -13.47 -15.47
N VAL A 364 -13.08 -12.52 -14.59
CA VAL A 364 -14.28 -12.59 -13.73
C VAL A 364 -15.56 -12.55 -14.57
N SER A 365 -15.65 -11.66 -15.58
CA SER A 365 -16.79 -11.62 -16.49
C SER A 365 -17.02 -12.96 -17.20
N TYR A 366 -15.94 -13.59 -17.67
CA TYR A 366 -15.99 -14.91 -18.31
C TYR A 366 -16.47 -16.00 -17.34
N ILE A 367 -15.90 -16.07 -16.13
CA ILE A 367 -16.27 -17.06 -15.11
C ILE A 367 -17.75 -16.93 -14.72
N LEU A 368 -18.25 -15.69 -14.59
CA LEU A 368 -19.62 -15.42 -14.20
C LEU A 368 -20.62 -15.47 -15.38
N GLY A 369 -20.13 -15.62 -16.62
CA GLY A 369 -20.98 -15.60 -17.82
C GLY A 369 -21.73 -14.28 -17.99
N VAL A 370 -21.10 -13.15 -17.66
CA VAL A 370 -21.64 -11.79 -17.84
C VAL A 370 -20.89 -11.07 -18.97
N PRO A 371 -21.47 -10.01 -19.57
CA PRO A 371 -20.79 -9.25 -20.61
C PRO A 371 -19.43 -8.71 -20.13
N TYR A 372 -18.49 -8.59 -21.06
CA TYR A 372 -17.25 -7.87 -20.81
C TYR A 372 -17.52 -6.36 -20.72
N ASN A 373 -16.80 -5.68 -19.83
CA ASN A 373 -16.82 -4.22 -19.80
C ASN A 373 -16.31 -3.67 -21.14
N ARG A 374 -17.01 -2.65 -21.67
CA ARG A 374 -16.66 -2.02 -22.97
C ARG A 374 -15.27 -1.36 -22.99
N HIS A 375 -14.68 -1.18 -21.81
CA HIS A 375 -13.41 -0.51 -21.59
C HIS A 375 -12.33 -1.45 -21.05
N SER A 376 -12.61 -2.75 -20.94
CA SER A 376 -11.57 -3.76 -20.71
C SER A 376 -10.68 -3.82 -21.94
N ALA A 377 -9.42 -3.47 -21.77
CA ALA A 377 -8.40 -3.49 -22.81
C ALA A 377 -7.67 -4.83 -22.84
#